data_AF-A0A5B1CJ32-F1
#
_entry.id   AF-A0A5B1CJ32-F1
#
_cell.length_a   1.000
_cell.length_b   1.000
_cell.length_c   1.000
_cell.angle_alpha   90.00
_cell.angle_beta   90.00
_cell.angle_gamma   90.00
#
_symmetry.space_group_name_H-M   'P 1'
#
loop_
_entity.id
_entity.type
_entity.pdbx_description
1 polymer ?
#
loop_
_entity_poly.entity_id
_entity_poly.type
_entity_poly.pdbx_seq_one_letter_code
_entity_poly.pdbx_strand_id
1 'polypeptide(L)'
;MTRQITSLLALALFVSPTFADTGVEEAVSTETGKSCSAESCSMSSCSGGVCPIESAMAKLPKMTYLIGTESTCCSASAETLATKHDAPIQFVVDEETYDSKEDAMVALAESTETFVSTFASTHKCEASGTMTVAGMSTSCSVTAGKRAAVAKKAMDSVDMTYLVGTESCSCPMQAASMAKTSGEKQQFMIAGETTCCSIDARVRLAHAKYKAAVEALAKADAGTEADVQM
;
A
#
# COMPACT_ATOMS: atom_id res chain seq x y z
N MET A 1 22.61 -18.89 49.88
CA MET A 1 23.84 -19.65 49.59
C MET A 1 24.48 -19.06 48.35
N THR A 2 25.61 -18.40 48.57
CA THR A 2 26.41 -17.62 47.63
C THR A 2 27.26 -18.56 46.78
N ARG A 3 27.21 -18.45 45.45
CA ARG A 3 28.30 -18.92 44.58
C ARG A 3 28.47 -17.98 43.38
N GLN A 4 29.51 -17.17 43.47
CA GLN A 4 30.20 -16.56 42.33
C GLN A 4 30.97 -17.64 41.57
N ILE A 5 31.02 -17.57 40.23
CA ILE A 5 32.13 -18.05 39.40
C ILE A 5 32.30 -17.13 38.17
N THR A 6 33.27 -16.23 38.30
CA THR A 6 34.42 -15.98 37.41
C THR A 6 34.27 -15.99 35.88
N SER A 7 34.32 -14.78 35.31
CA SER A 7 35.24 -14.30 34.26
C SER A 7 35.98 -15.34 33.39
N LEU A 8 35.77 -15.26 32.07
CA LEU A 8 36.84 -15.46 31.08
C LEU A 8 36.68 -14.45 29.95
N LEU A 9 37.57 -13.47 29.95
CA LEU A 9 37.80 -12.47 28.92
C LEU A 9 38.50 -13.17 27.73
N ALA A 10 37.86 -13.24 26.56
CA ALA A 10 38.52 -13.66 25.32
C ALA A 10 38.77 -12.41 24.46
N LEU A 11 40.00 -11.92 24.50
CA LEU A 11 40.53 -10.91 23.58
C LEU A 11 40.73 -11.58 22.21
N ALA A 12 39.91 -11.24 21.22
CA ALA A 12 40.17 -11.57 19.82
C ALA A 12 40.71 -10.34 19.11
N LEU A 13 42.02 -10.35 18.83
CA LEU A 13 42.70 -9.43 17.92
C LEU A 13 42.27 -9.79 16.49
N PHE A 14 41.48 -8.94 15.84
CA PHE A 14 41.28 -9.00 14.40
C PHE A 14 42.25 -8.04 13.71
N VAL A 15 43.09 -8.63 12.87
CA VAL A 15 44.02 -7.98 11.95
C VAL A 15 43.21 -7.43 10.77
N SER A 16 43.29 -6.13 10.53
CA SER A 16 42.72 -5.48 9.36
C SER A 16 43.54 -5.79 8.10
N PRO A 17 42.94 -6.23 6.99
CA PRO A 17 43.60 -6.17 5.69
C PRO A 17 43.46 -4.76 5.09
N THR A 18 44.59 -4.11 4.85
CA THR A 18 44.73 -2.99 3.91
C THR A 18 44.54 -3.51 2.49
N PHE A 19 43.46 -3.11 1.83
CA PHE A 19 43.31 -3.29 0.39
C PHE A 19 43.71 -2.01 -0.32
N ALA A 20 44.62 -2.20 -1.27
CA ALA A 20 45.20 -1.19 -2.12
C ALA A 20 44.18 -0.65 -3.12
N ASP A 21 44.26 0.66 -3.26
CA ASP A 21 43.72 1.54 -4.28
C ASP A 21 43.96 0.99 -5.70
N THR A 22 42.89 0.76 -6.46
CA THR A 22 42.93 0.76 -7.92
C THR A 22 41.77 1.60 -8.41
N GLY A 23 42.13 2.76 -8.97
CA GLY A 23 41.21 3.75 -9.47
C GLY A 23 40.24 3.21 -10.50
N VAL A 24 38.99 3.63 -10.34
CA VAL A 24 37.99 3.65 -11.39
C VAL A 24 37.58 5.10 -11.54
N GLU A 25 37.75 5.63 -12.75
CA GLU A 25 37.39 6.97 -13.16
C GLU A 25 35.90 7.25 -12.85
N GLU A 26 35.65 8.29 -12.05
CA GLU A 26 34.34 8.91 -11.89
C GLU A 26 33.95 9.59 -13.21
N ALA A 27 33.11 8.92 -13.99
CA ALA A 27 32.25 9.59 -14.94
C ALA A 27 31.17 10.34 -14.15
N VAL A 28 31.39 11.64 -13.93
CA VAL A 28 30.34 12.60 -13.53
C VAL A 28 29.26 12.58 -14.62
N SER A 29 28.20 11.80 -14.38
CA SER A 29 26.96 11.92 -15.11
C SER A 29 26.09 12.95 -14.39
N THR A 30 26.04 14.13 -14.97
CA THR A 30 25.12 15.21 -14.59
C THR A 30 23.73 14.81 -15.05
N GLU A 31 23.05 13.95 -14.29
CA GLU A 31 21.62 13.68 -14.51
C GLU A 31 20.81 14.80 -13.84
N THR A 32 20.58 15.84 -14.64
CA THR A 32 19.56 16.86 -14.46
C THR A 32 18.26 16.28 -13.90
N GLY A 33 17.71 16.97 -12.89
CA GLY A 33 16.57 16.58 -12.10
C GLY A 33 15.43 15.92 -12.87
N LYS A 34 15.20 14.65 -12.56
CA LYS A 34 13.94 13.99 -12.83
C LYS A 34 12.94 14.49 -11.80
N SER A 35 12.29 15.61 -12.11
CA SER A 35 11.14 16.09 -11.34
C SER A 35 10.12 14.96 -11.31
N CYS A 36 9.60 14.67 -10.11
CA CYS A 36 8.43 13.81 -9.97
C CYS A 36 7.23 14.58 -10.52
N SER A 37 7.12 14.60 -11.85
CA SER A 37 5.89 14.99 -12.52
C SER A 37 4.86 13.93 -12.15
N ALA A 38 3.74 14.37 -11.58
CA ALA A 38 2.62 13.56 -11.14
C ALA A 38 1.86 12.87 -12.31
N GLU A 39 2.57 12.53 -13.39
CA GLU A 39 1.99 12.30 -14.72
C GLU A 39 2.61 11.08 -15.43
N SER A 40 2.87 10.01 -14.68
CA SER A 40 3.19 8.71 -15.30
C SER A 40 2.64 7.52 -14.52
N CYS A 41 1.32 7.51 -14.32
CA CYS A 41 0.55 6.29 -14.20
C CYS A 41 -0.49 6.28 -15.33
N SER A 42 -0.04 6.31 -16.58
CA SER A 42 -0.93 6.12 -17.73
C SER A 42 -0.75 4.70 -18.24
N MET A 43 -1.55 3.77 -17.72
CA MET A 43 -1.73 2.49 -18.38
C MET A 43 -2.77 2.66 -19.50
N SER A 44 -2.25 2.71 -20.72
CA SER A 44 -2.84 2.20 -21.97
C SER A 44 -4.32 1.77 -21.93
N SER A 45 -5.12 2.46 -22.77
CA SER A 45 -6.41 2.06 -23.36
C SER A 45 -7.70 2.24 -22.54
N CYS A 46 -7.97 3.46 -22.08
CA CYS A 46 -9.35 3.95 -22.01
C CYS A 46 -9.55 5.01 -23.10
N SER A 47 -10.26 4.66 -24.16
CA SER A 47 -10.56 5.58 -25.26
C SER A 47 -11.53 6.68 -24.78
N GLY A 48 -11.01 7.91 -24.62
CA GLY A 48 -11.83 9.14 -24.69
C GLY A 48 -12.52 9.63 -23.41
N GLY A 49 -12.33 9.00 -22.25
CA GLY A 49 -12.83 9.48 -20.96
C GLY A 49 -11.97 8.94 -19.81
N VAL A 50 -11.87 9.69 -18.71
CA VAL A 50 -11.10 9.30 -17.51
C VAL A 50 -11.51 7.87 -17.11
N CYS A 51 -10.55 6.94 -17.02
CA CYS A 51 -10.83 5.57 -16.61
C CYS A 51 -11.53 5.60 -15.23
N PRO A 52 -12.72 5.00 -15.07
CA PRO A 52 -13.44 5.03 -13.79
C PRO A 52 -12.63 4.37 -12.66
N ILE A 53 -11.74 3.44 -13.01
CA ILE A 53 -10.83 2.78 -12.08
C ILE A 53 -9.79 3.77 -11.56
N GLU A 54 -9.11 4.53 -12.42
CA GLU A 54 -8.09 5.50 -12.00
C GLU A 54 -8.69 6.59 -11.11
N SER A 55 -9.86 7.11 -11.49
CA SER A 55 -10.58 8.10 -10.67
C SER A 55 -10.98 7.54 -9.30
N ALA A 56 -11.40 6.28 -9.24
CA ALA A 56 -11.70 5.61 -7.98
C ALA A 56 -10.43 5.44 -7.13
N MET A 57 -9.35 4.91 -7.71
CA MET A 57 -8.07 4.69 -7.01
C MET A 57 -7.46 6.00 -6.49
N ALA A 58 -7.71 7.13 -7.16
CA ALA A 58 -7.23 8.43 -6.70
C ALA A 58 -7.86 8.91 -5.37
N LYS A 59 -9.01 8.33 -4.97
CA LYS A 59 -9.72 8.63 -3.71
C LYS A 59 -9.22 7.84 -2.51
N LEU A 60 -8.32 6.86 -2.72
CA LEU A 60 -7.73 6.12 -1.62
C LEU A 60 -6.91 7.06 -0.72
N PRO A 61 -6.85 6.78 0.60
CA PRO A 61 -5.97 7.49 1.51
C PRO A 61 -4.54 7.53 0.98
N LYS A 62 -3.87 8.68 1.17
CA LYS A 62 -2.49 8.90 0.73
C LYS A 62 -1.70 9.49 1.89
N MET A 63 -0.46 9.03 2.02
CA MET A 63 0.51 9.67 2.88
C MET A 63 1.17 10.84 2.15
N THR A 64 1.23 11.98 2.80
CA THR A 64 1.98 13.16 2.35
C THR A 64 3.06 13.51 3.36
N TYR A 65 4.06 14.28 2.93
CA TYR A 65 5.16 14.73 3.76
C TYR A 65 4.98 16.22 4.03
N LEU A 66 5.03 16.64 5.28
CA LEU A 66 4.97 18.02 5.73
C LEU A 66 6.34 18.42 6.30
N ILE A 67 6.87 19.54 5.82
CA ILE A 67 8.16 20.10 6.21
C ILE A 67 7.93 21.58 6.54
N GLY A 68 7.85 21.90 7.83
CA GLY A 68 7.46 23.23 8.27
C GLY A 68 6.07 23.59 7.77
N THR A 69 5.98 24.49 6.78
CA THR A 69 4.70 24.90 6.15
C THR A 69 4.50 24.34 4.74
N GLU A 70 5.48 23.60 4.20
CA GLU A 70 5.43 23.06 2.84
C GLU A 70 5.04 21.57 2.87
N SER A 71 4.20 21.15 1.93
CA SER A 71 3.81 19.75 1.78
C SER A 71 4.19 19.18 0.42
N THR A 72 4.53 17.90 0.37
CA THR A 72 4.88 17.17 -0.85
C THR A 72 4.45 15.71 -0.77
N CYS A 73 4.29 15.06 -1.92
CA CYS A 73 3.95 13.63 -2.00
C CYS A 73 5.17 12.74 -2.28
N CYS A 74 6.36 13.33 -2.52
CA CYS A 74 7.57 12.60 -2.88
C CYS A 74 8.58 12.61 -1.72
N SER A 75 9.07 11.43 -1.33
CA SER A 75 10.08 11.31 -0.27
C SER A 75 11.40 12.03 -0.60
N ALA A 76 11.87 11.95 -1.85
CA ALA A 76 13.10 12.63 -2.26
C ALA A 76 12.96 14.16 -2.22
N SER A 77 11.77 14.66 -2.58
CA SER A 77 11.46 16.10 -2.43
C SER A 77 11.36 16.47 -0.95
N ALA A 78 10.77 15.62 -0.11
CA ALA A 78 10.67 15.84 1.32
C ALA A 78 12.05 15.95 1.99
N GLU A 79 12.99 15.06 1.66
CA GLU A 79 14.38 15.10 2.16
C GLU A 79 15.11 16.38 1.72
N THR A 80 14.92 16.79 0.46
CA THR A 80 15.49 18.03 -0.08
C THR A 80 14.94 19.25 0.66
N LEU A 81 13.62 19.30 0.89
CA LEU A 81 12.96 20.38 1.60
C LEU A 81 13.37 20.40 3.09
N ALA A 82 13.44 19.24 3.74
CA ALA A 82 13.87 19.13 5.14
C ALA A 82 15.26 19.72 5.35
N THR A 83 16.19 19.39 4.44
CA THR A 83 17.55 19.94 4.47
C THR A 83 17.56 21.44 4.20
N LYS A 84 16.76 21.92 3.24
CA LYS A 84 16.69 23.34 2.86
C LYS A 84 16.09 24.22 3.98
N HIS A 85 15.09 23.71 4.67
CA HIS A 85 14.35 24.44 5.69
C HIS A 85 14.85 24.16 7.12
N ASP A 86 15.84 23.27 7.29
CA ASP A 86 16.34 22.79 8.58
C ASP A 86 15.19 22.37 9.51
N ALA A 87 14.24 21.62 8.95
CA ALA A 87 12.99 21.23 9.61
C ALA A 87 12.78 19.71 9.51
N PRO A 88 12.21 19.07 10.54
CA PRO A 88 11.93 17.64 10.52
C PRO A 88 10.84 17.31 9.48
N ILE A 89 10.91 16.09 8.93
CA ILE A 89 9.87 15.55 8.06
C ILE A 89 8.76 14.98 8.94
N GLN A 90 7.57 15.53 8.82
CA GLN A 90 6.34 14.97 9.37
C GLN A 90 5.58 14.21 8.29
N PHE A 91 4.90 13.14 8.67
CA PHE A 91 4.09 12.31 7.77
C PHE A 91 2.63 12.60 8.06
N VAL A 92 1.87 12.99 7.04
CA VAL A 92 0.45 13.30 7.17
C VAL A 92 -0.36 12.23 6.46
N VAL A 93 -1.23 11.58 7.20
CA VAL A 93 -2.20 10.61 6.67
C VAL A 93 -3.58 11.13 7.04
N ASP A 94 -4.39 11.38 6.01
CA ASP A 94 -5.68 12.07 6.15
C ASP A 94 -5.53 13.44 6.84
N GLU A 95 -5.98 13.58 8.09
CA GLU A 95 -5.90 14.82 8.89
C GLU A 95 -4.95 14.69 10.08
N GLU A 96 -4.26 13.54 10.22
CA GLU A 96 -3.36 13.26 11.33
C GLU A 96 -1.89 13.37 10.91
N THR A 97 -1.07 13.94 11.78
CA THR A 97 0.37 14.12 11.58
C THR A 97 1.17 13.20 12.49
N TYR A 98 2.19 12.54 11.95
CA TYR A 98 3.04 11.58 12.63
C TYR A 98 4.51 11.96 12.48
N ASP A 99 5.29 11.73 13.54
CA ASP A 99 6.75 11.97 13.52
C ASP A 99 7.53 10.72 13.05
N SER A 100 6.90 9.54 13.04
CA SER A 100 7.49 8.28 12.60
C SER A 100 6.88 7.81 11.29
N LYS A 101 7.75 7.42 10.33
CA LYS A 101 7.33 6.80 9.07
C LYS A 101 6.56 5.50 9.32
N GLU A 102 6.96 4.74 10.33
CA GLU A 102 6.38 3.43 10.63
C GLU A 102 4.94 3.60 11.14
N ASP A 103 4.73 4.53 12.07
CA ASP A 103 3.39 4.84 12.60
C ASP A 103 2.48 5.40 11.51
N ALA A 104 2.99 6.29 10.66
CA ALA A 104 2.25 6.82 9.52
C ALA A 104 1.86 5.72 8.52
N MET A 105 2.75 4.76 8.24
CA MET A 105 2.43 3.65 7.35
C MET A 105 1.39 2.71 7.95
N VAL A 106 1.40 2.50 9.27
CA VAL A 106 0.34 1.74 9.97
C VAL A 106 -0.99 2.47 9.87
N ALA A 107 -1.03 3.77 10.15
CA ALA A 107 -2.23 4.59 10.02
C ALA A 107 -2.76 4.60 8.58
N LEU A 108 -1.87 4.70 7.58
CA LEU A 108 -2.24 4.59 6.17
C LEU A 108 -2.90 3.25 5.86
N ALA A 109 -2.32 2.14 6.36
CA ALA A 109 -2.90 0.81 6.16
C ALA A 109 -4.29 0.70 6.80
N GLU A 110 -4.47 1.19 8.02
CA GLU A 110 -5.74 1.14 8.75
C GLU A 110 -6.82 2.03 8.10
N SER A 111 -6.47 3.25 7.71
CA SER A 111 -7.36 4.15 6.98
C SER A 111 -7.77 3.54 5.64
N THR A 112 -6.82 2.98 4.90
CA THR A 112 -7.10 2.33 3.60
C THR A 112 -7.99 1.11 3.78
N GLU A 113 -7.71 0.22 4.74
CA GLU A 113 -8.55 -0.95 5.03
C GLU A 113 -9.97 -0.54 5.44
N THR A 114 -10.10 0.50 6.27
CA THR A 114 -11.39 1.05 6.69
C THR A 114 -12.15 1.62 5.51
N PHE A 115 -11.50 2.39 4.64
CA PHE A 115 -12.09 2.94 3.42
C PHE A 115 -12.62 1.82 2.50
N VAL A 116 -11.82 0.78 2.27
CA VAL A 116 -12.19 -0.36 1.41
C VAL A 116 -13.33 -1.18 2.02
N SER A 117 -13.30 -1.43 3.33
CA SER A 117 -14.39 -2.10 4.06
C SER A 117 -15.71 -1.31 3.98
N THR A 118 -15.63 0.00 4.15
CA THR A 118 -16.79 0.91 4.06
C THR A 118 -17.35 0.95 2.64
N PHE A 119 -16.50 0.89 1.61
CA PHE A 119 -16.93 0.95 0.21
C PHE A 119 -17.91 -0.18 -0.19
N ALA A 120 -17.68 -1.41 0.31
CA ALA A 120 -18.55 -2.56 0.05
C ALA A 120 -19.77 -2.62 1.01
N SER A 121 -19.82 -1.75 2.02
CA SER A 121 -20.90 -1.72 3.00
C SER A 121 -22.06 -0.83 2.54
N THR A 122 -23.28 -1.22 2.91
CA THR A 122 -24.47 -0.41 2.63
C THR A 122 -24.73 0.54 3.79
N HIS A 123 -24.82 1.84 3.51
CA HIS A 123 -25.15 2.86 4.52
C HIS A 123 -26.54 3.43 4.27
N LYS A 124 -27.41 3.34 5.27
CA LYS A 124 -28.75 3.95 5.23
C LYS A 124 -28.68 5.37 5.80
N CYS A 125 -29.16 6.35 5.04
CA CYS A 125 -29.45 7.67 5.60
C CYS A 125 -30.82 7.61 6.29
N GLU A 126 -30.87 7.74 7.62
CA GLU A 126 -32.14 7.67 8.36
C GLU A 126 -33.07 8.85 8.04
N ALA A 127 -32.54 10.00 7.63
CA ALA A 127 -33.35 11.18 7.30
C ALA A 127 -34.09 11.03 5.96
N SER A 128 -33.41 10.53 4.92
CA SER A 128 -33.99 10.39 3.57
C SER A 128 -34.48 8.98 3.25
N GLY A 129 -34.10 7.97 4.06
CA GLY A 129 -34.30 6.56 3.75
C GLY A 129 -33.46 6.04 2.59
N THR A 130 -32.57 6.87 2.00
CA THR A 130 -31.73 6.46 0.86
C THR A 130 -30.55 5.64 1.32
N MET A 131 -30.26 4.56 0.59
CA MET A 131 -29.09 3.71 0.79
C MET A 131 -27.93 4.22 -0.09
N THR A 132 -26.72 4.27 0.43
CA THR A 132 -25.50 4.51 -0.34
C THR A 132 -24.60 3.29 -0.28
N VAL A 133 -24.12 2.85 -1.44
CA VAL A 133 -23.19 1.72 -1.57
C VAL A 133 -22.25 1.96 -2.74
N ALA A 134 -20.95 1.75 -2.54
CA ALA A 134 -19.93 1.91 -3.58
C ALA A 134 -20.03 3.25 -4.34
N GLY A 135 -20.32 4.35 -3.63
CA GLY A 135 -20.46 5.69 -4.21
C GLY A 135 -21.76 5.97 -4.96
N MET A 136 -22.72 5.03 -5.00
CA MET A 136 -24.03 5.21 -5.62
C MET A 136 -25.12 5.29 -4.57
N SER A 137 -26.00 6.28 -4.67
CA SER A 137 -27.20 6.41 -3.83
C SER A 137 -28.43 5.82 -4.52
N THR A 138 -29.20 5.01 -3.81
CA THR A 138 -30.43 4.40 -4.30
C THR A 138 -31.47 4.27 -3.18
N SER A 139 -32.75 4.41 -3.49
CA SER A 139 -33.84 4.15 -2.56
C SER A 139 -34.19 2.66 -2.45
N CYS A 140 -33.69 1.82 -3.36
CA CYS A 140 -34.00 0.39 -3.38
C CYS A 140 -32.95 -0.43 -2.60
N SER A 141 -33.35 -0.98 -1.45
CA SER A 141 -32.49 -1.82 -0.62
C SER A 141 -32.00 -3.08 -1.33
N VAL A 142 -32.81 -3.65 -2.22
CA VAL A 142 -32.44 -4.85 -3.01
C VAL A 142 -31.31 -4.52 -3.99
N THR A 143 -31.42 -3.41 -4.73
CA THR A 143 -30.36 -2.97 -5.64
C THR A 143 -29.08 -2.63 -4.88
N ALA A 144 -29.21 -1.95 -3.74
CA ALA A 144 -28.06 -1.64 -2.88
C ALA A 144 -27.37 -2.93 -2.39
N GLY A 145 -28.13 -3.91 -1.91
CA GLY A 145 -27.62 -5.20 -1.45
C GLY A 145 -26.93 -6.01 -2.55
N LYS A 146 -27.50 -6.03 -3.77
CA LYS A 146 -26.87 -6.68 -4.93
C LYS A 146 -25.54 -6.02 -5.29
N ARG A 147 -25.48 -4.69 -5.30
CA ARG A 147 -24.24 -3.93 -5.58
C ARG A 147 -23.17 -4.20 -4.54
N ALA A 148 -23.52 -4.19 -3.25
CA ALA A 148 -22.62 -4.56 -2.16
C ALA A 148 -22.10 -5.98 -2.31
N ALA A 149 -22.97 -6.94 -2.66
CA ALA A 149 -22.58 -8.34 -2.86
C ALA A 149 -21.59 -8.52 -4.03
N VAL A 150 -21.78 -7.80 -5.15
CA VAL A 150 -20.83 -7.80 -6.28
C VAL A 150 -19.47 -7.27 -5.84
N ALA A 151 -19.44 -6.11 -5.17
CA ALA A 151 -18.21 -5.51 -4.67
C ALA A 151 -17.49 -6.46 -3.69
N LYS A 152 -18.21 -6.98 -2.69
CA LYS A 152 -17.66 -7.89 -1.68
C LYS A 152 -17.12 -9.18 -2.29
N LYS A 153 -17.86 -9.81 -3.21
CA LYS A 153 -17.39 -11.02 -3.91
C LYS A 153 -16.09 -10.77 -4.68
N ALA A 154 -15.95 -9.61 -5.30
CA ALA A 154 -14.72 -9.25 -6.00
C ALA A 154 -13.55 -9.00 -5.03
N MET A 155 -13.79 -8.32 -3.90
CA MET A 155 -12.78 -8.16 -2.84
C MET A 155 -12.33 -9.50 -2.25
N ASP A 156 -13.27 -10.43 -2.03
CA ASP A 156 -12.99 -11.76 -1.48
C ASP A 156 -12.22 -12.65 -2.47
N SER A 157 -12.17 -12.29 -3.76
CA SER A 157 -11.36 -13.00 -4.76
C SER A 157 -9.87 -12.59 -4.77
N VAL A 158 -9.52 -11.55 -4.01
CA VAL A 158 -8.14 -11.05 -3.88
C VAL A 158 -7.55 -11.57 -2.58
N ASP A 159 -6.65 -12.54 -2.73
CA ASP A 159 -5.94 -13.16 -1.63
C ASP A 159 -4.48 -12.73 -1.56
N MET A 160 -3.93 -12.75 -0.34
CA MET A 160 -2.51 -12.60 -0.08
C MET A 160 -1.90 -13.99 0.15
N THR A 161 -0.89 -14.33 -0.63
CA THR A 161 -0.11 -15.56 -0.46
C THR A 161 1.24 -15.22 0.18
N TYR A 162 1.77 -16.12 0.99
CA TYR A 162 3.08 -15.98 1.62
C TYR A 162 4.09 -16.83 0.87
N LEU A 163 5.26 -16.26 0.58
CA LEU A 163 6.38 -16.93 -0.05
C LEU A 163 7.53 -17.08 0.93
N VAL A 164 8.15 -18.25 0.96
CA VAL A 164 9.39 -18.53 1.70
C VAL A 164 10.30 -19.32 0.76
N GLY A 165 11.34 -18.67 0.23
CA GLY A 165 12.15 -19.24 -0.84
C GLY A 165 11.30 -19.52 -2.09
N THR A 166 11.24 -20.79 -2.52
CA THR A 166 10.43 -21.24 -3.68
C THR A 166 9.05 -21.75 -3.29
N GLU A 167 8.75 -21.85 -2.00
CA GLU A 167 7.50 -22.43 -1.52
C GLU A 167 6.47 -21.34 -1.20
N SER A 168 5.20 -21.60 -1.52
CA SER A 168 4.07 -20.70 -1.26
C SER A 168 3.06 -21.32 -0.30
N CYS A 169 2.54 -20.54 0.64
CA CYS A 169 1.44 -20.95 1.51
C CYS A 169 0.45 -19.81 1.78
N SER A 170 -0.80 -20.13 2.12
CA SER A 170 -1.84 -19.13 2.43
C SER A 170 -1.97 -18.81 3.91
N CYS A 171 -1.22 -19.51 4.77
CA CYS A 171 -1.31 -19.37 6.23
C CYS A 171 -0.10 -18.61 6.79
N PRO A 172 -0.29 -17.47 7.50
CA PRO A 172 0.82 -16.70 8.05
C PRO A 172 1.65 -17.47 9.07
N MET A 173 1.00 -18.33 9.89
CA MET A 173 1.71 -19.13 10.88
C MET A 173 2.60 -20.20 10.22
N GLN A 174 2.11 -20.79 9.13
CA GLN A 174 2.88 -21.75 8.35
C GLN A 174 4.07 -21.05 7.69
N ALA A 175 3.86 -19.90 7.07
CA ALA A 175 4.93 -19.09 6.48
C ALA A 175 6.02 -18.75 7.51
N ALA A 176 5.64 -18.31 8.70
CA ALA A 176 6.58 -18.00 9.77
C ALA A 176 7.36 -19.23 10.24
N SER A 177 6.73 -20.40 10.30
CA SER A 177 7.39 -21.67 10.63
C SER A 177 8.38 -22.11 9.54
N MET A 178 7.99 -21.95 8.28
CA MET A 178 8.84 -22.25 7.12
C MET A 178 10.05 -21.31 7.05
N ALA A 179 9.86 -20.02 7.29
CA ALA A 179 10.95 -19.04 7.31
C ALA A 179 11.98 -19.36 8.41
N LYS A 180 11.53 -19.77 9.60
CA LYS A 180 12.42 -20.21 10.69
C LYS A 180 13.20 -21.47 10.34
N THR A 181 12.56 -22.43 9.66
CA THR A 181 13.18 -23.72 9.31
C THR A 181 14.17 -23.59 8.15
N SER A 182 13.83 -22.82 7.12
CA SER A 182 14.66 -22.63 5.93
C SER A 182 15.77 -21.59 6.11
N GLY A 183 15.57 -20.61 7.02
CA GLY A 183 16.42 -19.43 7.13
C GLY A 183 16.14 -18.37 6.05
N GLU A 184 15.19 -18.62 5.15
CA GLU A 184 14.78 -17.70 4.10
C GLU A 184 13.85 -16.61 4.64
N LYS A 185 13.87 -15.43 4.01
CA LYS A 185 12.96 -14.33 4.37
C LYS A 185 11.56 -14.59 3.83
N GLN A 186 10.56 -14.37 4.67
CA GLN A 186 9.16 -14.36 4.26
C GLN A 186 8.89 -13.15 3.35
N GLN A 187 8.22 -13.39 2.23
CA GLN A 187 7.69 -12.37 1.33
C GLN A 187 6.16 -12.53 1.22
N PHE A 188 5.48 -11.45 0.86
CA PHE A 188 4.04 -11.39 0.67
C PHE A 188 3.77 -11.19 -0.83
N MET A 189 2.95 -12.05 -1.42
CA MET A 189 2.50 -11.96 -2.81
C MET A 189 1.04 -11.52 -2.85
N ILE A 190 0.77 -10.41 -3.52
CA ILE A 190 -0.57 -9.84 -3.72
C ILE A 190 -0.75 -9.57 -5.20
N ALA A 191 -1.75 -10.19 -5.82
CA ALA A 191 -2.06 -10.00 -7.25
C ALA A 191 -0.83 -10.14 -8.19
N GLY A 192 0.11 -11.03 -7.85
CA GLY A 192 1.33 -11.29 -8.63
C GLY A 192 2.52 -10.39 -8.29
N GLU A 193 2.35 -9.37 -7.45
CA GLU A 193 3.44 -8.53 -6.95
C GLU A 193 3.95 -9.04 -5.60
N THR A 194 5.26 -8.96 -5.37
CA THR A 194 5.88 -9.36 -4.11
C THR A 194 6.42 -8.17 -3.31
N THR A 195 6.31 -8.25 -1.98
CA THR A 195 6.91 -7.29 -1.04
C THR A 195 7.41 -8.00 0.20
N CYS A 196 8.44 -7.44 0.86
CA CYS A 196 8.97 -7.96 2.12
C CYS A 196 8.45 -7.22 3.35
N CYS A 197 7.76 -6.08 3.16
CA CYS A 197 7.22 -5.27 4.25
C CYS A 197 5.77 -5.67 4.52
N SER A 198 5.45 -6.05 5.77
CA SER A 198 4.11 -6.47 6.16
C SER A 198 3.08 -5.34 6.06
N ILE A 199 3.47 -4.11 6.36
CA ILE A 199 2.58 -2.94 6.28
C ILE A 199 2.30 -2.59 4.82
N ASP A 200 3.33 -2.59 3.97
CA ASP A 200 3.16 -2.41 2.51
C ASP A 200 2.27 -3.49 1.91
N ALA A 201 2.42 -4.75 2.35
CA ALA A 201 1.56 -5.85 1.93
C ALA A 201 0.08 -5.59 2.27
N ARG A 202 -0.22 -5.04 3.45
CA ARG A 202 -1.60 -4.66 3.85
C ARG A 202 -2.17 -3.58 2.94
N VAL A 203 -1.43 -2.50 2.69
CA VAL A 203 -1.85 -1.40 1.82
C VAL A 203 -2.11 -1.92 0.39
N ARG A 204 -1.18 -2.71 -0.16
CA ARG A 204 -1.33 -3.32 -1.50
C ARG A 204 -2.52 -4.26 -1.59
N LEU A 205 -2.76 -5.07 -0.55
CA LEU A 205 -3.92 -5.95 -0.49
C LEU A 205 -5.23 -5.15 -0.51
N ALA A 206 -5.31 -4.08 0.28
CA ALA A 206 -6.48 -3.20 0.29
C ALA A 206 -6.68 -2.51 -1.08
N HIS A 207 -5.61 -2.00 -1.69
CA HIS A 207 -5.66 -1.42 -3.05
C HIS A 207 -6.14 -2.43 -4.09
N ALA A 208 -5.61 -3.65 -4.07
CA ALA A 208 -6.00 -4.71 -4.99
C ALA A 208 -7.48 -5.12 -4.81
N LYS A 209 -7.95 -5.24 -3.56
CA LYS A 209 -9.36 -5.48 -3.24
C LYS A 209 -10.27 -4.37 -3.77
N TYR A 210 -9.88 -3.12 -3.53
CA TYR A 210 -10.63 -1.97 -4.00
C TYR A 210 -10.72 -1.91 -5.52
N LYS A 211 -9.59 -2.09 -6.21
CA LYS A 211 -9.51 -2.15 -7.68
C LYS A 211 -10.43 -3.25 -8.23
N ALA A 212 -10.37 -4.46 -7.67
CA ALA A 212 -11.22 -5.57 -8.07
C ALA A 212 -12.72 -5.25 -7.88
N ALA A 213 -13.08 -4.61 -6.77
CA ALA A 213 -14.45 -4.18 -6.51
C ALA A 213 -14.95 -3.16 -7.53
N VAL A 214 -14.17 -2.12 -7.81
CA VAL A 214 -14.51 -1.08 -8.78
C VAL A 214 -14.65 -1.68 -10.19
N GLU A 215 -13.75 -2.57 -10.59
CA GLU A 215 -13.82 -3.27 -11.87
C GLU A 215 -15.07 -4.16 -11.98
N ALA A 216 -15.41 -4.90 -10.93
CA ALA A 216 -16.59 -5.75 -10.91
C ALA A 216 -17.89 -4.94 -11.01
N LEU A 217 -17.95 -3.78 -10.34
CA LEU A 217 -19.08 -2.87 -10.42
C LEU A 217 -19.20 -2.23 -11.79
N ALA A 218 -18.09 -1.75 -12.37
CA ALA A 218 -18.09 -1.20 -13.73
C ALA A 218 -18.58 -2.22 -14.77
N LYS A 219 -18.19 -3.50 -14.63
CA LYS A 219 -18.68 -4.59 -15.47
C LYS A 219 -20.18 -4.87 -15.27
N ALA A 220 -20.66 -4.83 -14.02
CA ALA A 220 -22.08 -5.04 -13.72
C ALA A 220 -22.97 -3.90 -14.28
N ASP A 221 -22.47 -2.67 -14.23
CA ASP A 221 -23.16 -1.48 -14.77
C ASP A 221 -23.20 -1.53 -16.31
N ALA A 222 -22.11 -1.89 -16.97
CA ALA A 222 -22.08 -2.05 -18.43
C ALA A 222 -23.01 -3.18 -18.93
N GLY A 223 -23.14 -4.27 -18.16
CA GLY A 223 -24.02 -5.38 -18.51
C GLY A 223 -25.52 -5.07 -18.39
N THR A 224 -25.90 -4.07 -17.61
CA THR A 224 -27.31 -3.68 -17.44
C THR A 224 -27.82 -2.77 -18.56
N GLU A 225 -26.94 -2.03 -19.24
CA GLU A 225 -27.31 -1.19 -20.39
C GLU A 225 -27.59 -2.02 -21.66
N ALA A 226 -26.96 -3.18 -21.81
CA ALA A 226 -27.12 -4.06 -22.97
C ALA A 226 -28.48 -4.81 -22.99
N ASP A 227 -29.10 -5.03 -21.83
CA ASP A 227 -30.35 -5.82 -21.71
C ASP A 227 -31.63 -4.97 -21.90
N VAL A 228 -31.50 -3.63 -21.95
CA VAL A 228 -32.62 -2.69 -22.12
C VAL A 228 -32.86 -2.32 -23.61
N GLN A 229 -31.94 -2.67 -24.50
CA GLN A 229 -32.05 -2.40 -25.95
C GLN A 229 -32.61 -3.57 -26.79
N MET A 230 -33.08 -4.64 -26.15
CA MET A 230 -33.83 -5.74 -26.78
C MET A 230 -35.33 -5.63 -26.50
#